data_AF-A0A5B1BS95-F1
#
_entry.id   AF-A0A5B1BS95-F1
#
_cell.length_a   1.000
_cell.length_b   1.000
_cell.length_c   1.000
_cell.angle_alpha   90.00
_cell.angle_beta   90.00
_cell.angle_gamma   90.00
#
_symmetry.space_group_name_H-M   'P 1'
#
loop_
_entity.id
_entity.type
_entity.pdbx_description
1 polymer ?
#
loop_
_entity_poly.entity_id
_entity_poly.type
_entity_poly.pdbx_seq_one_letter_code
_entity_poly.pdbx_strand_id
1 'polypeptide(L)'
;MTVYDNTVPAIDCVDFVRLVDDLVDADPDEWGAIVAKHLEECPPCLIYLQQMLDLKILLNHVFDGEKLSAEHIAGVINTINAFRKGQQ
;
A
#
# COMPACT_ATOMS: atom_id res chain seq x y z
N MET A 1 0.85 31.94 16.30
CA MET A 1 1.66 32.01 15.06
C MET A 1 2.74 30.96 15.20
N THR A 2 2.50 29.76 14.68
CA THR A 2 3.46 28.65 14.74
C THR A 2 4.50 28.87 13.65
N VAL A 3 5.77 28.87 14.05
CA VAL A 3 6.91 29.00 13.15
C VAL A 3 7.01 27.70 12.37
N TYR A 4 6.68 27.74 11.07
CA TYR A 4 6.88 26.60 10.19
C TYR A 4 8.38 26.30 10.09
N ASP A 5 8.76 25.07 10.44
CA ASP A 5 10.08 24.55 10.15
C ASP A 5 10.22 24.44 8.62
N ASN A 6 10.91 25.42 8.03
CA ASN A 6 11.13 25.58 6.60
C ASN A 6 12.17 24.59 6.03
N THR A 7 12.62 23.61 6.81
CA THR A 7 13.65 22.64 6.39
C THR A 7 13.07 21.41 5.69
N VAL A 8 11.77 21.16 5.82
CA VAL A 8 11.08 20.04 5.16
C VAL A 8 10.47 20.53 3.83
N PRO A 9 10.87 19.99 2.67
CA PRO A 9 10.29 20.35 1.38
C PRO A 9 8.76 20.19 1.40
N ALA A 10 8.04 21.21 0.96
CA ALA A 10 6.59 21.12 0.80
C ALA A 10 6.27 20.25 -0.42
N ILE A 11 5.46 19.21 -0.22
CA ILE A 11 4.81 18.49 -1.32
C ILE A 11 3.47 19.16 -1.61
N ASP A 12 3.16 19.40 -2.89
CA ASP A 12 1.84 19.88 -3.26
C ASP A 12 0.84 18.72 -3.39
N CYS A 13 -0.46 19.03 -3.43
CA CYS A 13 -1.50 18.01 -3.46
C CYS A 13 -1.44 17.12 -4.72
N VAL A 14 -0.95 17.64 -5.85
CA VAL A 14 -0.87 16.89 -7.11
C VAL A 14 0.24 15.85 -7.01
N ASP A 15 1.39 16.24 -6.45
CA ASP A 15 2.50 15.34 -6.20
C ASP A 15 2.14 14.32 -5.11
N PHE A 16 1.44 14.73 -4.06
CA PHE A 16 0.93 13.81 -3.05
C PHE A 16 0.03 12.74 -3.67
N VAL A 17 -0.96 13.11 -4.50
CA VAL A 17 -1.89 12.16 -5.15
C VAL A 17 -1.14 11.11 -5.98
N ARG A 18 0.01 11.45 -6.58
CA ARG A 18 0.84 10.49 -7.33
C ARG A 18 1.54 9.48 -6.42
N LEU A 19 1.83 9.85 -5.18
CA LEU A 19 2.45 8.97 -4.19
C LEU A 19 1.44 8.08 -3.45
N VAL A 20 0.14 8.40 -3.51
CA VAL A 20 -0.87 7.69 -2.72
C VAL A 20 -0.92 6.19 -3.03
N ASP A 21 -0.66 5.79 -4.27
CA ASP A 21 -0.58 4.36 -4.64
C ASP A 21 0.50 3.63 -3.82
N ASP A 22 1.72 4.19 -3.78
CA ASP A 22 2.83 3.65 -2.99
C ASP A 22 2.52 3.70 -1.48
N LEU A 23 1.90 4.79 -1.00
CA LEU A 23 1.57 4.96 0.43
C LEU A 23 0.50 3.96 0.90
N VAL A 24 -0.45 3.61 0.04
CA VAL A 24 -1.50 2.62 0.34
C VAL A 24 -0.92 1.22 0.53
N ASP A 25 0.22 0.93 -0.09
CA ASP A 25 0.93 -0.34 0.02
C ASP A 25 2.03 -0.38 1.09
N ALA A 26 2.52 0.79 1.51
CA ALA A 26 3.51 0.92 2.58
C ALA A 26 2.92 0.86 3.99
N ASP A 27 3.76 0.55 4.97
CA ASP A 27 3.41 0.70 6.39
C ASP A 27 3.32 2.20 6.73
N PRO A 28 2.26 2.67 7.42
CA PRO A 28 2.17 4.05 7.89
C PRO A 28 3.39 4.54 8.70
N ASP A 29 4.07 3.65 9.43
CA ASP A 29 5.29 3.99 10.18
C ASP A 29 6.49 4.28 9.27
N GLU A 30 6.42 3.87 8.00
CA GLU A 30 7.45 4.14 6.97
C GLU A 30 7.16 5.41 6.15
N TRP A 31 6.02 6.07 6.37
CA TRP A 31 5.69 7.31 5.68
C TRP A 31 6.63 8.43 6.14
N GLY A 32 7.55 8.82 5.27
CA GLY A 32 8.57 9.83 5.59
C GLY A 32 7.97 11.16 6.07
N ALA A 33 8.76 11.92 6.84
CA ALA A 33 8.32 13.15 7.52
C ALA A 33 7.67 14.21 6.61
N ILE A 34 8.01 14.25 5.32
CA ILE A 34 7.39 15.15 4.32
C ILE A 34 5.90 14.82 4.14
N VAL A 35 5.57 13.52 4.04
CA VAL A 35 4.19 13.02 3.86
C VAL A 35 3.38 13.27 5.13
N ALA A 36 3.95 12.96 6.30
CA ALA A 36 3.30 13.21 7.59
C ALA A 36 2.92 14.69 7.76
N LYS A 37 3.85 15.61 7.45
CA LYS A 37 3.60 17.06 7.49
C LYS A 37 2.50 17.48 6.51
N HIS A 38 2.49 16.95 5.29
CA HIS A 38 1.44 17.27 4.32
C HIS A 38 0.06 16.81 4.80
N LEU A 39 -0.04 15.61 5.39
CA LEU A 39 -1.29 15.08 5.92
C LEU A 39 -1.83 15.90 7.10
N GLU A 40 -0.94 16.45 7.93
CA GLU A 40 -1.31 17.37 9.02
C GLU A 40 -1.83 18.71 8.48
N GLU A 41 -1.18 19.25 7.44
CA GLU A 41 -1.47 20.57 6.89
C GLU A 41 -2.58 20.57 5.83
N CYS A 42 -2.90 19.41 5.24
CA CYS A 42 -3.86 19.26 4.14
C CYS A 42 -4.93 18.18 4.45
N PRO A 43 -6.00 18.53 5.20
CA PRO A 43 -7.10 17.61 5.49
C PRO A 43 -7.75 16.94 4.25
N PRO A 44 -7.90 17.60 3.08
CA PRO A 44 -8.41 16.94 1.89
C PRO A 44 -7.56 15.76 1.41
N CYS A 45 -6.23 15.87 1.49
CA CYS A 45 -5.32 14.79 1.09
C CYS A 45 -5.31 13.63 2.10
N LEU A 46 -5.52 13.92 3.39
CA LEU A 46 -5.75 12.89 4.40
C LEU A 46 -7.03 12.10 4.14
N ILE A 47 -8.15 12.79 3.88
CA ILE A 47 -9.42 12.15 3.51
C ILE A 47 -9.23 11.29 2.26
N TYR A 48 -8.54 11.81 1.25
CA TYR A 48 -8.28 11.07 0.02
C TYR A 48 -7.46 9.79 0.26
N LEU A 49 -6.37 9.87 1.03
CA LEU A 49 -5.58 8.69 1.39
C LEU A 49 -6.41 7.65 2.15
N GLN A 50 -7.24 8.11 3.10
CA GLN A 50 -8.13 7.23 3.85
C GLN A 50 -9.15 6.53 2.94
N GLN A 51 -9.73 7.24 1.97
CA GLN A 51 -10.65 6.65 0.98
C GLN A 51 -9.96 5.57 0.13
N MET A 52 -8.69 5.76 -0.23
CA MET A 52 -7.94 4.76 -1.00
C MET A 52 -7.62 3.51 -0.16
N LEU A 53 -7.29 3.69 1.12
CA LEU A 53 -7.11 2.58 2.08
C LEU A 53 -8.42 1.80 2.28
N ASP A 54 -9.53 2.49 2.47
CA ASP A 54 -10.85 1.87 2.60
C ASP A 54 -11.21 1.06 1.34
N LEU A 55 -10.94 1.62 0.16
CA LEU A 55 -11.15 0.91 -1.10
C LEU A 55 -10.30 -0.36 -1.20
N LYS A 56 -9.02 -0.32 -0.80
CA LYS A 56 -8.15 -1.50 -0.76
C LYS A 56 -8.71 -2.58 0.17
N ILE A 57 -9.24 -2.21 1.33
CA ILE A 57 -9.88 -3.15 2.25
C ILE A 57 -11.13 -3.77 1.61
N LEU A 58 -12.01 -2.94 1.03
CA LEU A 58 -13.23 -3.40 0.37
C LEU A 58 -12.94 -4.35 -0.80
N LEU A 59 -11.96 -4.02 -1.64
CA LEU A 59 -11.54 -4.88 -2.74
C LEU A 59 -10.95 -6.19 -2.21
N ASN A 60 -10.10 -6.16 -1.20
CA ASN A 60 -9.56 -7.37 -0.57
C ASN A 60 -10.68 -8.29 -0.06
N HIS A 61 -11.74 -7.75 0.55
CA HIS A 61 -12.87 -8.55 1.00
C HIS A 61 -13.66 -9.19 -0.15
N VAL A 62 -13.88 -8.45 -1.24
CA VAL A 62 -14.58 -8.97 -2.43
C VAL A 62 -13.79 -10.13 -3.05
N PHE A 63 -12.46 -10.03 -3.06
CA PHE A 63 -11.56 -11.00 -3.67
C PHE A 63 -10.96 -12.02 -2.69
N ASP A 64 -11.41 -12.06 -1.42
CA ASP A 64 -10.91 -13.03 -0.44
C ASP A 64 -11.14 -14.50 -0.89
N GLY A 65 -12.19 -14.74 -1.69
CA GLY A 65 -12.46 -16.04 -2.30
C GLY A 65 -11.56 -16.40 -3.50
N GLU A 66 -10.85 -15.42 -4.07
CA GLU A 66 -9.93 -15.59 -5.20
C GLU A 66 -8.46 -15.67 -4.76
N LYS A 67 -8.18 -15.51 -3.46
CA LYS A 67 -6.82 -15.67 -2.92
C LYS A 67 -6.36 -17.12 -3.03
N LEU A 68 -5.11 -17.31 -3.45
CA LEU A 68 -4.48 -18.64 -3.48
C LEU A 68 -4.38 -19.17 -2.04
N SER A 69 -5.01 -20.30 -1.78
CA SER A 69 -4.89 -20.98 -0.49
C SER A 69 -3.56 -21.71 -0.36
N ALA A 70 -3.24 -22.15 0.86
CA ALA A 70 -2.05 -22.96 1.12
C ALA A 70 -2.04 -24.25 0.26
N GLU A 71 -3.21 -24.82 -0.03
CA GLU A 71 -3.36 -25.98 -0.91
C GLU A 71 -2.97 -25.66 -2.35
N HIS A 72 -3.37 -24.50 -2.88
CA HIS A 72 -2.97 -24.06 -4.23
C HIS A 72 -1.45 -23.88 -4.32
N ILE A 73 -0.83 -23.27 -3.30
CA ILE A 73 0.61 -23.07 -3.23
C ILE A 73 1.35 -24.41 -3.13
N ALA A 74 0.88 -25.31 -2.26
CA ALA A 74 1.45 -26.64 -2.10
C ALA A 74 1.36 -27.45 -3.39
N GLY A 75 0.25 -27.33 -4.14
CA GLY A 75 0.08 -27.93 -5.46
C GLY A 75 1.18 -27.50 -6.43
N VAL A 76 1.42 -26.20 -6.56
CA VAL A 76 2.48 -25.66 -7.44
C VAL A 76 3.87 -26.16 -7.03
N ILE A 77 4.18 -26.13 -5.73
CA ILE A 77 5.48 -26.61 -5.20
C ILE A 77 5.68 -28.09 -5.51
N ASN A 78 4.63 -28.91 -5.32
CA ASN A 78 4.68 -30.34 -5.59
C ASN A 78 4.90 -30.62 -7.08
N THR A 79 4.21 -29.90 -7.96
CA THR A 79 4.39 -30.00 -9.42
C THR A 79 5.84 -29.65 -9.82
N ILE A 80 6.39 -28.54 -9.32
CA ILE A 80 7.80 -28.16 -9.58
C ILE A 80 8.77 -29.26 -9.09
N ASN A 81 8.52 -29.82 -7.91
CA ASN A 81 9.35 -30.89 -7.35
C ASN A 81 9.26 -32.18 -8.16
N ALA A 82 8.08 -32.54 -8.70
CA ALA A 82 7.89 -33.71 -9.55
C ALA A 82 8.67 -33.56 -10.88
N PHE A 83 8.60 -32.38 -11.51
CA PHE A 83 9.39 -32.07 -12.70
C PHE A 83 10.90 -32.18 -12.43
N ARG A 84 11.38 -31.65 -11.29
CA ARG A 84 12.80 -31.77 -10.90
C ARG A 84 13.23 -33.21 -10.66
N LYS A 85 12.33 -34.07 -10.18
CA LYS A 85 12.61 -35.48 -9.89
C LYS A 85 12.44 -36.41 -11.10
N GLY A 86 12.01 -35.89 -12.26
CA GLY A 86 11.79 -36.70 -13.46
C GLY A 86 10.68 -37.74 -13.33
N GLN A 87 9.72 -37.52 -12.43
CA GLN A 87 8.58 -38.42 -12.24
C GLN A 87 7.40 -37.92 -13.09
N GLN A 88 7.19 -38.57 -14.24
CA GLN A 88 5.95 -38.54 -15.02
C GLN A 88 5.27 -39.91 -14.95
#